data_AF-A0A7S3TLF0-F1
#
_entry.id   AF-A0A7S3TLF0-F1
#
_cell.length_a   1.000
_cell.length_b   1.000
_cell.length_c   1.000
_cell.angle_alpha   90.00
_cell.angle_beta   90.00
_cell.angle_gamma   90.00
#
_symmetry.space_group_name_H-M   'P 1'
#
loop_
_entity.id
_entity.type
_entity.pdbx_description
1 polymer ?
#
loop_
_entity_poly.entity_id
_entity_poly.type
_entity_poly.pdbx_seq_one_letter_code
_entity_poly.pdbx_strand_id
1 'polypeptide(L)'
;MIEPAVNSLRMSIKVKQLDEVDEILARKFARFLMLRADNFIVLRRKPMPGYDISFLLTNFNVEVMWKHKVIDFIIQFMEEIDSEISAMKLAVNERARVVGHQYLKQFVS
;
A
#
# COMPACT_ATOMS: atom_id res chain seq x y z
N MET A 1 5.30 9.05 9.76
CA MET A 1 4.99 9.77 11.02
C MET A 1 4.47 8.78 12.05
N ILE A 2 4.99 8.83 13.27
CA ILE A 2 4.58 7.98 14.38
C ILE A 2 4.09 8.88 15.50
N GLU A 3 2.86 8.65 15.97
CA GLU A 3 2.18 9.44 16.99
C GLU A 3 1.74 8.51 18.13
N PRO A 4 2.55 8.40 19.20
CA PRO A 4 2.19 7.62 20.37
C PRO A 4 1.19 8.36 21.27
N ALA A 5 0.32 7.59 21.92
CA ALA A 5 -0.61 8.02 22.95
C ALA A 5 -0.67 6.95 24.06
N VAL A 6 -1.29 7.29 25.19
CA VAL A 6 -1.35 6.39 26.37
C VAL A 6 -2.01 5.05 26.05
N ASN A 7 -3.05 5.03 25.21
CA ASN A 7 -3.85 3.85 24.89
C ASN A 7 -3.76 3.43 23.42
N SER A 8 -2.96 4.13 22.61
CA SER A 8 -2.91 3.88 21.17
C SER A 8 -1.63 4.41 20.54
N LEU A 9 -1.31 3.87 19.37
CA LEU A 9 -0.23 4.31 18.51
C LEU A 9 -0.80 4.48 17.10
N ARG A 10 -0.63 5.66 16.54
CA ARG A 10 -0.92 5.90 15.12
C ARG A 10 0.38 5.96 14.35
N MET A 11 0.45 5.22 13.26
CA MET A 11 1.58 5.24 12.34
C MET A 11 1.08 5.50 10.93
N SER A 12 1.57 6.57 10.31
CA SER A 12 1.19 6.97 8.96
C SER A 12 2.41 6.93 8.05
N ILE A 13 2.28 6.27 6.90
CA ILE A 13 3.37 6.03 5.95
C ILE A 13 3.04 6.73 4.63
N LYS A 14 4.06 7.41 4.10
CA LYS A 14 4.07 7.95 2.75
C LYS A 14 5.02 7.08 1.93
N VAL A 15 4.52 6.49 0.86
CA VAL A 15 5.27 5.61 -0.04
C VAL A 15 6.11 6.47 -0.98
N LYS A 16 7.28 5.98 -1.37
CA LYS A 16 8.13 6.67 -2.33
C LYS A 16 7.43 6.69 -3.70
N GLN A 17 7.24 7.88 -4.25
CA GLN A 17 6.56 8.11 -5.53
C GLN A 17 7.50 8.93 -6.42
N LEU A 18 7.99 8.34 -7.51
CA LEU A 18 8.94 9.00 -8.42
C LEU A 18 8.25 9.70 -9.59
N ASP A 19 7.09 9.22 -10.00
CA ASP A 19 6.28 9.78 -11.08
C ASP A 19 4.78 9.59 -10.84
N GLU A 20 3.97 10.12 -11.77
CA GLU A 20 2.51 10.07 -11.71
C GLU A 20 1.96 8.63 -11.75
N VAL A 21 2.65 7.72 -12.46
CA VAL A 21 2.26 6.31 -12.51
C VAL A 21 2.45 5.68 -11.14
N ASP A 22 3.57 5.92 -10.48
CA ASP A 22 3.84 5.43 -9.12
C ASP A 22 2.83 6.00 -8.11
N GLU A 23 2.46 7.28 -8.24
CA GLU A 23 1.42 7.89 -7.39
C GLU A 23 0.07 7.16 -7.54
N ILE A 24 -0.36 6.90 -8.77
CA ILE A 24 -1.62 6.21 -9.05
C ILE A 24 -1.56 4.75 -8.54
N LEU A 25 -0.44 4.06 -8.75
CA LEU A 25 -0.24 2.69 -8.29
C LEU A 25 -0.23 2.61 -6.77
N ALA A 26 0.54 3.47 -6.09
CA ALA A 26 0.60 3.52 -4.63
C ALA A 26 -0.76 3.81 -4.02
N ARG A 27 -1.50 4.77 -4.58
CA ARG A 27 -2.86 5.08 -4.14
C ARG A 27 -3.82 3.90 -4.33
N LYS A 28 -3.76 3.21 -5.47
CA LYS A 28 -4.62 2.04 -5.74
C LYS A 28 -4.27 0.86 -4.83
N PHE A 29 -3.00 0.59 -4.61
CA PHE A 29 -2.51 -0.46 -3.74
C PHE A 29 -2.91 -0.22 -2.28
N ALA A 30 -2.65 0.99 -1.76
CA ALA A 30 -3.09 1.38 -0.42
C ALA A 30 -4.62 1.27 -0.27
N ARG A 31 -5.39 1.70 -1.28
CA ARG A 31 -6.85 1.55 -1.28
C ARG A 31 -7.30 0.10 -1.24
N PHE A 32 -6.65 -0.77 -2.01
CA PHE A 32 -6.93 -2.20 -2.02
C PHE A 32 -6.75 -2.84 -0.63
N LEU A 33 -5.71 -2.44 0.10
CA LEU A 33 -5.47 -2.90 1.47
C LEU A 33 -6.51 -2.32 2.45
N MET A 34 -6.80 -1.02 2.36
CA MET A 34 -7.78 -0.37 3.23
C MET A 34 -9.20 -0.92 3.07
N LEU A 35 -9.58 -1.40 1.89
CA LEU A 35 -10.85 -2.11 1.67
C LEU A 35 -10.95 -3.42 2.47
N ARG A 36 -9.82 -3.96 2.94
CA ARG A 36 -9.72 -5.17 3.76
C ARG A 36 -9.39 -4.88 5.22
N ALA A 37 -9.53 -3.62 5.65
CA ALA A 37 -9.27 -3.21 7.02
C ALA A 37 -10.14 -3.94 8.06
N ASP A 38 -11.27 -4.53 7.66
CA ASP A 38 -12.09 -5.34 8.57
C ASP A 38 -11.41 -6.68 8.93
N ASN A 39 -10.62 -7.24 8.02
CA ASN A 39 -9.78 -8.42 8.28
C ASN A 39 -8.45 -8.02 8.93
N PHE A 40 -7.96 -6.82 8.63
CA PHE A 40 -6.74 -6.24 9.20
C PHE A 40 -7.08 -5.14 10.20
N ILE A 41 -7.48 -5.53 11.41
CA ILE A 41 -8.03 -4.63 12.45
C ILE A 41 -7.13 -3.45 12.85
N VAL A 42 -5.84 -3.50 12.53
CA VAL A 42 -4.87 -2.41 12.78
C VAL A 42 -4.84 -1.36 11.67
N LEU A 43 -5.42 -1.65 10.52
CA LEU A 43 -5.39 -0.78 9.35
C LEU A 43 -6.54 0.24 9.42
N ARG A 44 -6.25 1.51 9.15
CA ARG A 44 -7.31 2.52 9.03
C ARG A 44 -7.94 2.45 7.65
N ARG A 45 -9.28 2.56 7.58
CA ARG A 45 -10.04 2.63 6.32
C ARG A 45 -9.72 3.86 5.46
N LYS A 46 -9.16 4.91 6.07
CA LYS A 46 -8.73 6.14 5.40
C LYS A 46 -7.38 6.57 6.00
N PRO A 47 -6.40 6.98 5.18
CA PRO A 47 -5.13 7.44 5.71
C PRO A 47 -5.26 8.84 6.31
N MET A 48 -4.26 9.26 7.06
CA MET A 48 -4.11 10.66 7.47
C MET A 48 -3.84 11.54 6.23
N PRO A 49 -4.28 12.81 6.24
CA PRO A 49 -3.96 13.75 5.16
C PRO A 49 -2.45 13.81 4.92
N GLY A 50 -2.04 13.77 3.65
CA GLY A 50 -0.63 13.77 3.26
C GLY A 50 0.07 12.41 3.35
N TYR A 51 -0.63 11.33 3.72
CA TYR A 51 -0.09 9.97 3.78
C TYR A 51 -0.91 9.03 2.89
N ASP A 52 -0.29 7.93 2.45
CA ASP A 52 -0.93 6.95 1.57
C ASP A 52 -1.64 5.86 2.38
N ILE A 53 -1.08 5.49 3.54
CA ILE A 53 -1.63 4.46 4.43
C ILE A 53 -1.45 4.84 5.90
N SER A 54 -2.34 4.39 6.76
CA SER A 54 -2.24 4.62 8.20
C SER A 54 -2.72 3.43 9.01
N PHE A 55 -2.00 3.17 10.08
CA PHE A 55 -2.25 2.12 11.06
C PHE A 55 -2.65 2.76 12.38
N LEU A 56 -3.59 2.12 13.08
CA LEU A 56 -4.00 2.48 14.43
C LEU A 56 -3.95 1.21 15.30
N LEU A 57 -2.97 1.18 16.19
CA LEU A 57 -2.86 0.13 17.21
C LEU A 57 -3.47 0.69 18.49
N THR A 58 -4.50 0.04 19.03
CA THR A 58 -5.07 0.36 20.35
C THR A 58 -4.55 -0.63 21.39
N ASN A 59 -4.79 -0.36 22.68
CA ASN A 59 -4.52 -1.32 23.75
C ASN A 59 -5.24 -2.66 23.53
N PHE A 60 -6.50 -2.63 23.06
CA PHE A 60 -7.28 -3.84 22.76
C PHE A 60 -6.61 -4.71 21.68
N ASN A 61 -5.98 -4.09 20.69
CA ASN A 61 -5.24 -4.79 19.65
C ASN A 61 -4.03 -5.55 20.23
N VAL A 62 -3.35 -4.96 21.22
CA VAL A 62 -2.19 -5.57 21.90
C VAL A 62 -2.60 -6.66 22.90
N GLU A 63 -3.83 -6.59 23.43
CA GLU A 63 -4.39 -7.64 24.30
C GLU A 63 -4.75 -8.91 23.51
N VAL A 64 -5.21 -8.77 22.27
CA VAL A 64 -5.66 -9.89 21.42
C VAL A 64 -4.55 -10.42 20.51
N MET A 65 -3.62 -9.56 20.08
CA MET A 65 -2.55 -9.94 19.15
C MET A 65 -1.17 -9.86 19.79
N TRP A 66 -0.27 -10.70 19.29
CA TRP A 66 1.13 -10.66 19.66
C TRP A 66 1.79 -9.39 19.12
N LYS A 67 2.10 -8.43 20.00
CA LYS A 67 2.68 -7.13 19.62
C LYS A 67 3.86 -7.24 18.64
N HIS A 68 4.73 -8.24 18.85
CA HIS A 68 5.91 -8.44 18.02
C HIS A 68 5.53 -8.86 16.59
N LYS A 69 4.49 -9.69 16.41
CA LYS A 69 3.99 -10.07 15.08
C LYS A 69 3.37 -8.90 14.33
N VAL A 70 2.70 -7.99 15.04
CA VAL A 70 2.14 -6.77 14.41
C VAL A 70 3.27 -5.86 13.93
N ILE A 71 4.34 -5.74 14.73
CA ILE A 71 5.55 -4.98 14.36
C ILE A 71 6.24 -5.63 13.16
N ASP A 72 6.46 -6.94 13.20
CA ASP A 72 7.08 -7.70 12.09
C ASP A 72 6.29 -7.49 10.79
N PHE A 73 4.95 -7.57 10.85
CA PHE A 73 4.08 -7.33 9.71
C PHE A 73 4.24 -5.91 9.16
N ILE A 74 4.30 -4.90 10.03
CA ILE A 74 4.48 -3.50 9.62
C ILE A 74 5.84 -3.30 8.92
N ILE A 75 6.90 -3.91 9.46
CA ILE A 75 8.25 -3.83 8.89
C ILE A 75 8.26 -4.50 7.52
N GLN A 76 7.76 -5.74 7.44
CA GLN A 76 7.65 -6.48 6.19
C GLN A 76 6.85 -5.69 5.15
N PHE A 77 5.73 -5.10 5.54
CA PHE A 77 4.93 -4.25 4.67
C PHE A 77 5.72 -3.04 4.13
N MET A 78 6.52 -2.40 4.97
CA MET A 78 7.39 -1.28 4.56
C MET A 78 8.52 -1.72 3.62
N GLU A 79 9.04 -2.93 3.76
CA GLU A 79 10.09 -3.47 2.90
C GLU A 79 9.54 -3.92 1.53
N GLU A 80 8.35 -4.50 1.51
CA GLU A 80 7.75 -5.08 0.30
C GLU A 80 7.02 -4.04 -0.57
N ILE A 81 6.54 -2.92 -0.01
CA ILE A 81 5.69 -2.00 -0.78
C ILE A 81 6.41 -1.37 -1.98
N ASP A 82 7.69 -1.03 -1.85
CA ASP A 82 8.45 -0.38 -2.93
C ASP A 82 8.70 -1.36 -4.10
N SER A 83 8.97 -2.63 -3.80
CA SER A 83 9.20 -3.66 -4.81
C SER A 83 7.89 -4.06 -5.49
N GLU A 84 6.78 -4.12 -4.75
CA GLU A 84 5.45 -4.42 -5.29
C GLU A 84 4.97 -3.31 -6.25
N ILE A 85 5.20 -2.04 -5.89
CA ILE A 85 4.90 -0.89 -6.78
C ILE A 85 5.73 -0.97 -8.06
N SER A 86 7.02 -1.29 -7.92
CA SER A 86 7.92 -1.46 -9.07
C SER A 86 7.46 -2.61 -9.98
N ALA A 87 7.04 -3.74 -9.39
CA ALA A 87 6.51 -4.89 -10.13
C ALA A 87 5.21 -4.53 -10.88
N MET A 88 4.28 -3.82 -10.22
CA MET A 88 3.05 -3.36 -10.85
C MET A 88 3.33 -2.41 -12.02
N LYS A 89 4.31 -1.50 -11.89
CA LYS A 89 4.71 -0.58 -12.96
C LYS A 89 5.24 -1.33 -14.18
N LEU A 90 6.13 -2.29 -13.98
CA LEU A 90 6.64 -3.15 -15.05
C LEU A 90 5.50 -3.91 -15.74
N ALA A 91 4.54 -4.44 -14.97
CA ALA A 91 3.39 -5.16 -15.49
C ALA A 91 2.43 -4.26 -16.31
N VAL A 92 2.30 -2.98 -15.96
CA VAL A 92 1.53 -2.00 -16.74
C VAL A 92 2.24 -1.70 -18.06
N ASN A 93 3.55 -1.45 -18.01
CA ASN A 93 4.34 -1.13 -19.20
C ASN A 93 4.36 -2.29 -20.21
N GLU A 94 4.55 -3.52 -19.74
CA GLU A 94 4.54 -4.68 -20.63
C GLU A 94 3.16 -4.88 -21.27
N ARG A 95 2.07 -4.71 -20.51
CA ARG A 95 0.72 -4.78 -21.06
C ARG A 95 0.45 -3.69 -22.09
N ALA A 96 0.88 -2.45 -21.83
CA ALA A 96 0.74 -1.35 -22.78
C ALA A 96 1.49 -1.67 -24.10
N ARG A 97 2.70 -2.22 -24.01
CA ARG A 97 3.49 -2.66 -25.17
C ARG A 97 2.77 -3.73 -25.98
N VAL A 98 2.26 -4.77 -25.32
CA VAL A 98 1.51 -5.86 -25.99
C VAL A 98 0.27 -5.33 -26.69
N VAL A 99 -0.52 -4.49 -26.01
CA VAL A 99 -1.74 -3.90 -26.59
C VAL A 99 -1.41 -3.03 -27.80
N GLY A 100 -0.38 -2.17 -27.70
CA GLY A 100 0.05 -1.33 -28.81
C GLY A 100 0.51 -2.16 -30.02
N HIS A 101 1.29 -3.22 -29.79
CA HIS A 101 1.74 -4.12 -30.86
C HIS A 101 0.58 -4.85 -31.54
N GLN A 102 -0.37 -5.37 -30.76
CA GLN A 102 -1.53 -6.07 -31.32
C GLN A 102 -2.46 -5.11 -32.09
N TYR A 103 -2.63 -3.88 -31.60
CA TYR A 103 -3.41 -2.86 -32.30
C TYR A 103 -2.79 -2.50 -33.65
N LEU A 104 -1.48 -2.20 -33.69
CA LEU A 104 -0.80 -1.79 -34.93
C LEU A 104 -0.76 -2.90 -35.99
N LYS A 105 -0.68 -4.17 -35.57
CA LYS A 105 -0.77 -5.32 -36.48
C LYS A 105 -2.03 -5.31 -37.33
N GLN A 106 -3.15 -4.79 -36.83
CA GLN A 106 -4.42 -4.74 -37.55
C GLN A 106 -4.42 -3.75 -38.74
N PHE A 107 -3.44 -2.85 -38.82
CA PHE A 107 -3.36 -1.82 -39.87
C PHE A 107 -2.27 -2.09 -40.90
N VAL A 108 -1.40 -3.07 -40.67
CA VAL A 108 -0.26 -3.41 -41.53
C VAL A 108 -0.46 -4.76 -42.24
N SER A 109 -1.48 -5.54 -41.86
CA SER A 109 -1.96 -6.74 -42.56
C SER A 109 -3.11 -6.42 -43.50
#